data_AF-A0A6M0QDW6-F1
#
_entry.id   AF-A0A6M0QDW6-F1
#
_cell.length_a   1.000
_cell.length_b   1.000
_cell.length_c   1.000
_cell.angle_alpha   90.00
_cell.angle_beta   90.00
_cell.angle_gamma   90.00
#
_symmetry.space_group_name_H-M   'P 1'
#
loop_
_entity.id
_entity.type
_entity.pdbx_description
1 polymer ?
#
loop_
_entity_poly.entity_id
_entity_poly.type
_entity_poly.pdbx_seq_one_letter_code
_entity_poly.pdbx_strand_id
1 'polypeptide(L)'
;MIKSQEKIVVLDFGSQYNQLITRRIREFGVYSELHPHTLTAEEIKEMNPKGIILSGGPNSVYGENAFHCDKEIFNLGIPVLGICYGMQLMTFLFGGVVEKATHREYGKAVLKVENESLLYQSQPSEQVVWMSHGDLVKEIPDGFIVDATSASCPIAGMSNSAKKFYGVQFHPEVRHSEYGNDLLKNFVFEICECREKWTMENFIEIEMDKIRQLVGDKKVLCALSGGVDSSVVAVLIHKAIGDQLTCMFVDHGLLRKGEAEGVMKTFSEGFNMNVIKIDAKERFMSKLKGVSDPEQKRKIIGNEFIYVFDDEATKLQGIDFLAQGTLYTDIIESGTLTAQTIKSHHNVGGLPKDMKFKLIEPLNTLFKDEVRVLGTELGIPDEIVWRQPFPGPGLGIRVLGEITEEKLEIVRESDAILREEVKLAGLDRDIWQYFTVLPDIRSVGVMGDARTYDYTIGIRAVTSIDGMTSDWARIPWDVLEKISTRIVNEVNHINRVVYDITSKPPATIEWE
;
A
#
# COMPACT_ATOMS: atom_id res chain seq x y z
N MET A 1 6.86 -26.72 -4.65
CA MET A 1 7.56 -25.66 -5.41
C MET A 1 7.89 -24.43 -4.55
N ILE A 2 7.13 -24.10 -3.49
CA ILE A 2 7.40 -22.94 -2.60
C ILE A 2 8.76 -23.01 -1.86
N LYS A 3 9.21 -24.21 -1.48
CA LYS A 3 10.51 -24.41 -0.77
C LYS A 3 11.76 -24.14 -1.60
N SER A 4 11.65 -23.87 -2.91
CA SER A 4 12.82 -23.69 -3.79
C SER A 4 13.15 -22.23 -4.12
N GLN A 5 12.45 -21.26 -3.53
CA GLN A 5 12.72 -19.85 -3.79
C GLN A 5 13.69 -19.28 -2.76
N GLU A 6 14.72 -18.61 -3.25
CA GLU A 6 15.70 -17.91 -2.42
C GLU A 6 15.04 -16.70 -1.79
N LYS A 7 15.17 -16.55 -0.47
CA LYS A 7 14.53 -15.48 0.28
C LYS A 7 15.50 -14.79 1.24
N ILE A 8 15.26 -13.50 1.46
CA ILE A 8 15.89 -12.72 2.52
C ILE A 8 14.85 -12.43 3.61
N VAL A 9 15.20 -12.67 4.87
CA VAL A 9 14.35 -12.34 6.01
C VAL A 9 14.80 -11.02 6.60
N VAL A 10 13.88 -10.07 6.76
CA VAL A 10 14.11 -8.79 7.43
C VAL A 10 13.45 -8.85 8.81
N LEU A 11 14.22 -8.67 9.88
CA LEU A 11 13.71 -8.63 11.25
C LEU A 11 13.44 -7.18 11.67
N ASP A 12 12.20 -6.92 12.08
CA ASP A 12 11.68 -5.61 12.44
C ASP A 12 12.02 -5.23 13.89
N PHE A 13 12.88 -4.23 14.05
CA PHE A 13 13.22 -3.60 15.33
C PHE A 13 12.56 -2.21 15.53
N GLY A 14 11.49 -1.92 14.79
CA GLY A 14 10.62 -0.75 14.99
C GLY A 14 11.00 0.52 14.24
N SER A 15 11.81 0.44 13.18
CA SER A 15 12.16 1.59 12.34
C SER A 15 11.06 1.88 11.31
N GLN A 16 10.85 3.17 11.06
CA GLN A 16 9.92 3.65 10.03
C GLN A 16 10.31 3.23 8.60
N TYR A 17 11.56 2.80 8.36
CA TYR A 17 12.08 2.45 7.04
C TYR A 17 12.09 0.94 6.76
N ASN A 18 11.62 0.10 7.67
CA ASN A 18 11.79 -1.35 7.57
C ASN A 18 11.11 -1.94 6.33
N GLN A 19 9.98 -1.37 5.94
CA GLN A 19 9.28 -1.70 4.71
C GLN A 19 10.09 -1.40 3.45
N LEU A 20 10.87 -0.31 3.44
CA LEU A 20 11.71 0.06 2.31
C LEU A 20 12.80 -0.98 2.08
N ILE A 21 13.37 -1.58 3.14
CA ILE A 21 14.37 -2.65 3.00
C ILE A 21 13.79 -3.81 2.20
N THR A 22 12.65 -4.35 2.66
CA THR A 22 11.95 -5.47 2.01
C THR A 22 11.63 -5.14 0.56
N ARG A 23 11.11 -3.93 0.33
CA ARG A 23 10.79 -3.42 -1.01
C ARG A 23 12.03 -3.35 -1.92
N ARG A 24 13.16 -2.79 -1.47
CA ARG A 24 14.38 -2.70 -2.29
C ARG A 24 14.86 -4.08 -2.73
N ILE A 25 14.83 -5.07 -1.84
CA ILE A 25 15.25 -6.44 -2.17
C ILE A 25 14.35 -7.04 -3.26
N ARG A 26 13.04 -6.78 -3.22
CA ARG A 26 12.11 -7.25 -4.26
C ARG A 26 12.27 -6.53 -5.58
N GLU A 27 12.58 -5.23 -5.55
CA GLU A 27 12.95 -4.46 -6.74
C GLU A 27 14.19 -5.04 -7.45
N PHE A 28 15.03 -5.79 -6.73
CA PHE A 28 16.18 -6.51 -7.30
C PHE A 28 15.82 -7.89 -7.85
N GLY A 29 14.56 -8.35 -7.74
CA GLY A 29 14.19 -9.69 -8.19
C GLY A 29 14.57 -10.80 -7.22
N VAL A 30 14.64 -10.50 -5.91
CA VAL A 30 14.78 -11.51 -4.84
C VAL A 30 13.61 -11.41 -3.87
N TYR A 31 13.06 -12.55 -3.45
CA TYR A 31 11.95 -12.55 -2.51
C TYR A 31 12.42 -12.11 -1.12
N SER A 32 11.58 -11.33 -0.43
CA SER A 32 11.84 -10.91 0.94
C SER A 32 10.57 -10.84 1.76
N GLU A 33 10.71 -11.20 3.03
CA GLU A 33 9.66 -11.17 4.03
C GLU A 33 10.15 -10.36 5.22
N LEU A 34 9.31 -9.46 5.74
CA LEU A 34 9.57 -8.75 6.99
C LEU A 34 8.76 -9.40 8.12
N HIS A 35 9.46 -9.69 9.21
CA HIS A 35 9.01 -10.48 10.35
C HIS A 35 9.36 -9.77 11.67
N PRO A 36 8.65 -10.05 12.77
CA PRO A 36 8.99 -9.47 14.07
C PRO A 36 10.37 -9.94 14.54
N HIS A 37 11.10 -9.08 15.27
CA HIS A 37 12.39 -9.44 15.86
C HIS A 37 12.34 -10.60 16.86
N THR A 38 11.14 -11.02 17.29
CA THR A 38 10.90 -12.10 18.25
C THR A 38 10.92 -13.50 17.65
N LEU A 39 11.05 -13.64 16.32
CA LEU A 39 11.20 -14.96 15.71
C LEU A 39 12.43 -15.68 16.28
N THR A 40 12.24 -16.98 16.54
CA THR A 40 13.29 -17.88 16.99
C THR A 40 14.20 -18.29 15.83
N ALA A 41 15.42 -18.72 16.15
CA ALA A 41 16.34 -19.28 15.17
C ALA A 41 15.76 -20.55 14.50
N GLU A 42 14.95 -21.33 15.22
CA GLU A 42 14.28 -22.53 14.68
C GLU A 42 13.25 -22.16 13.60
N GLU A 43 12.36 -21.21 13.89
CA GLU A 43 11.37 -20.72 12.92
C GLU A 43 12.07 -20.14 11.66
N ILE A 44 13.13 -19.34 11.86
CA ILE A 44 13.91 -18.78 10.74
C ILE A 44 14.58 -19.89 9.93
N LYS A 45 15.11 -20.93 10.59
CA LYS A 45 15.72 -22.08 9.91
C LYS A 45 14.69 -22.86 9.08
N GLU A 46 13.46 -23.00 9.55
CA GLU A 46 12.37 -23.62 8.78
C GLU A 46 12.01 -22.83 7.52
N MET A 47 12.12 -21.50 7.57
CA MET A 47 11.94 -20.62 6.41
C MET A 47 13.06 -20.77 5.36
N ASN A 48 14.22 -21.32 5.73
CA ASN A 48 15.39 -21.55 4.89
C ASN A 48 15.86 -20.31 4.09
N PRO A 49 16.12 -19.16 4.75
CA PRO A 49 16.59 -17.95 4.07
C PRO A 49 18.05 -18.04 3.63
N LYS A 50 18.38 -17.24 2.61
CA LYS A 50 19.75 -17.05 2.12
C LYS A 50 20.53 -15.98 2.90
N GLY A 51 19.83 -15.11 3.61
CA GLY A 51 20.42 -14.07 4.44
C GLY A 51 19.37 -13.38 5.31
N ILE A 52 19.85 -12.70 6.34
CA ILE A 52 19.03 -11.98 7.31
C ILE A 52 19.44 -10.51 7.36
N ILE A 53 18.46 -9.61 7.41
CA ILE A 53 18.70 -8.19 7.69
C ILE A 53 18.06 -7.83 9.02
N LEU A 54 18.85 -7.31 9.95
CA LEU A 54 18.38 -6.73 11.21
C LEU A 54 18.14 -5.25 10.97
N SER A 55 16.89 -4.81 11.04
CA SER A 55 16.53 -3.45 10.69
C SER A 55 17.03 -2.40 11.71
N GLY A 56 16.83 -1.13 11.38
CA GLY A 56 16.93 -0.05 12.36
C GLY A 56 15.84 -0.10 13.44
N GLY A 57 15.91 0.81 14.39
CA GLY A 57 14.97 0.92 15.49
C GLY A 57 15.20 2.21 16.29
N PRO A 58 14.19 2.71 17.03
CA PRO A 58 14.29 3.94 17.81
C PRO A 58 14.96 3.75 19.18
N ASN A 59 15.12 2.50 19.61
CA ASN A 59 15.58 2.15 20.95
C ASN A 59 17.11 2.22 21.08
N SER A 60 17.61 2.30 22.31
CA SER A 60 19.00 2.00 22.65
C SER A 60 19.13 0.52 22.99
N VAL A 61 20.25 -0.12 22.61
CA VAL A 61 20.48 -1.55 22.88
C VAL A 61 20.63 -1.87 24.37
N TYR A 62 20.95 -0.88 25.21
CA TYR A 62 21.02 -1.03 26.68
C TYR A 62 19.75 -0.56 27.40
N GLY A 63 18.72 -0.11 26.67
CA GLY A 63 17.47 0.35 27.28
C GLY A 63 16.71 -0.80 27.96
N GLU A 64 15.93 -0.49 29.00
CA GLU A 64 15.12 -1.50 29.71
C GLU A 64 14.12 -2.24 28.81
N ASN A 65 13.62 -1.56 27.77
CA ASN A 65 12.72 -2.11 26.76
C ASN A 65 13.42 -2.29 25.40
N ALA A 66 14.74 -2.54 25.41
CA ALA A 66 15.49 -2.80 24.20
C ALA A 66 14.94 -4.02 23.45
N PHE A 67 14.83 -3.91 22.13
CA PHE A 67 14.43 -5.04 21.31
C PHE A 67 15.64 -5.94 21.06
N HIS A 68 15.48 -7.22 21.32
CA HIS A 68 16.50 -8.23 21.09
C HIS A 68 15.96 -9.32 20.18
N CYS A 69 16.85 -10.03 19.51
CA CYS A 69 16.51 -11.23 18.76
C CYS A 69 17.09 -12.47 19.45
N ASP A 70 16.64 -13.64 19.00
CA ASP A 70 17.28 -14.90 19.38
C ASP A 70 18.76 -14.89 18.95
N LYS A 71 19.68 -15.13 19.88
CA LYS A 71 21.12 -15.11 19.62
C LYS A 71 21.55 -16.28 18.73
N GLU A 72 20.81 -17.37 18.73
CA GLU A 72 21.11 -18.55 17.90
C GLU A 72 20.94 -18.27 16.41
N ILE A 73 20.30 -17.16 16.02
CA ILE A 73 20.23 -16.69 14.63
C ILE A 73 21.62 -16.54 14.03
N PHE A 74 22.59 -16.04 14.80
CA PHE A 74 23.96 -15.87 14.33
C PHE A 74 24.74 -17.20 14.22
N ASN A 75 24.19 -18.30 14.74
CA ASN A 75 24.79 -19.64 14.61
C ASN A 75 24.21 -20.45 13.45
N LEU A 76 23.25 -19.89 12.68
CA LEU A 76 22.63 -20.56 11.53
C LEU A 76 23.56 -20.72 10.32
N GLY A 77 24.72 -20.05 10.32
CA GLY A 77 25.71 -20.14 9.23
C GLY A 77 25.29 -19.42 7.95
N ILE A 78 24.37 -18.46 8.06
CA ILE A 78 23.88 -17.62 6.95
C ILE A 78 24.30 -16.15 7.18
N PRO A 79 24.50 -15.36 6.10
CA PRO A 79 24.90 -13.97 6.21
C PRO A 79 23.89 -13.10 6.97
N VAL A 80 24.40 -12.12 7.71
CA VAL A 80 23.58 -11.17 8.47
C VAL A 80 24.04 -9.74 8.21
N LEU A 81 23.13 -8.86 7.84
CA LEU A 81 23.35 -7.41 7.73
C LEU A 81 22.58 -6.68 8.83
N GLY A 82 23.27 -5.95 9.70
CA GLY A 82 22.67 -5.03 10.66
C GLY A 82 22.62 -3.60 10.13
N ILE A 83 21.45 -2.96 10.19
CA ILE A 83 21.26 -1.55 9.79
C ILE A 83 20.93 -0.73 11.03
N CYS A 84 21.72 0.31 11.30
CA CYS A 84 21.59 1.20 12.45
C CYS A 84 21.46 0.41 13.78
N TYR A 85 20.26 0.31 14.37
CA TYR A 85 20.00 -0.50 15.55
C TYR A 85 20.45 -1.96 15.38
N GLY A 86 20.24 -2.56 14.21
CA GLY A 86 20.69 -3.92 13.93
C GLY A 86 22.22 -4.08 14.02
N MET A 87 22.98 -3.07 13.56
CA MET A 87 24.45 -3.04 13.72
C MET A 87 24.85 -2.92 15.19
N GLN A 88 24.16 -2.07 15.95
CA GLN A 88 24.40 -1.87 17.37
C GLN A 88 24.08 -3.13 18.18
N LEU A 89 22.97 -3.80 17.88
CA LEU A 89 22.55 -5.04 18.52
C LEU A 89 23.57 -6.14 18.24
N MET A 90 23.99 -6.29 16.98
CA MET A 90 25.07 -7.21 16.61
C MET A 90 26.34 -6.90 17.41
N THR A 91 26.74 -5.64 17.50
CA THR A 91 27.93 -5.22 18.28
C THR A 91 27.80 -5.65 19.74
N PHE A 92 26.67 -5.32 20.38
CA PHE A 92 26.39 -5.65 21.78
C PHE A 92 26.42 -7.16 22.04
N LEU A 93 25.81 -7.95 21.16
CA LEU A 93 25.72 -9.41 21.32
C LEU A 93 27.08 -10.11 21.17
N PHE A 94 28.01 -9.53 20.42
CA PHE A 94 29.36 -10.06 20.23
C PHE A 94 30.42 -9.42 21.14
N GLY A 95 29.98 -8.63 22.14
CA GLY A 95 30.86 -8.11 23.20
C GLY A 95 31.61 -6.82 22.86
N GLY A 96 31.25 -6.13 21.77
CA GLY A 96 31.72 -4.77 21.53
C GLY A 96 30.95 -3.74 22.38
N VAL A 97 31.30 -2.46 22.20
CA VAL A 97 30.76 -1.35 23.01
C VAL A 97 29.95 -0.41 22.13
N VAL A 98 28.70 -0.16 22.52
CA VAL A 98 27.85 0.89 21.95
C VAL A 98 27.74 2.02 22.97
N GLU A 99 27.78 3.27 22.53
CA GLU A 99 27.61 4.41 23.41
C GLU A 99 26.65 5.43 22.82
N LYS A 100 26.08 6.25 23.70
CA LYS A 100 25.21 7.34 23.28
C LYS A 100 26.04 8.40 22.56
N ALA A 101 25.64 8.77 21.35
CA ALA A 101 26.36 9.79 20.59
C ALA A 101 26.26 11.15 21.29
N THR A 102 27.37 11.90 21.33
CA THR A 102 27.42 13.26 21.87
C THR A 102 26.62 14.25 21.02
N HIS A 103 26.55 14.00 19.70
CA HIS A 103 25.72 14.70 18.75
C HIS A 103 24.80 13.70 18.05
N ARG A 104 23.49 13.96 18.06
CA ARG A 104 22.55 13.17 17.26
C ARG A 104 22.68 13.58 15.81
N GLU A 105 23.13 12.67 14.96
CA GLU A 105 23.25 12.90 13.53
C GLU A 105 22.01 12.34 12.81
N TYR A 106 21.14 13.27 12.39
CA TYR A 106 20.01 12.99 11.53
C TYR A 106 20.19 13.77 10.25
N GLY A 107 20.58 13.11 9.16
CA GLY A 107 20.76 13.78 7.90
C GLY A 107 21.80 13.14 6.98
N LYS A 108 22.13 13.90 5.93
CA LYS A 108 23.18 13.54 4.97
C LYS A 108 24.54 13.66 5.63
N ALA A 109 25.36 12.62 5.51
CA ALA A 109 26.74 12.59 5.95
C ALA A 109 27.64 12.08 4.82
N VAL A 110 28.90 12.50 4.83
CA VAL A 110 29.93 11.92 3.94
C VAL A 110 30.50 10.70 4.63
N LEU A 111 30.32 9.54 4.01
CA LEU A 111 30.93 8.27 4.39
C LEU A 111 32.25 8.10 3.65
N LYS A 112 33.28 7.63 4.35
CA LYS A 112 34.56 7.20 3.78
C LYS A 112 34.70 5.69 3.94
N VAL A 113 34.80 4.98 2.84
CA VAL A 113 35.06 3.53 2.81
C VAL A 113 36.58 3.34 2.83
N GLU A 114 37.09 2.70 3.87
CA GLU A 114 38.53 2.60 4.15
C GLU A 114 39.12 1.23 3.80
N ASN A 115 38.30 0.18 3.77
CA ASN A 115 38.72 -1.19 3.51
C ASN A 115 37.95 -1.85 2.36
N GLU A 116 38.58 -2.83 1.72
CA GLU A 116 37.95 -3.69 0.73
C GLU A 116 36.97 -4.65 1.43
N SER A 117 35.69 -4.28 1.43
CA SER A 117 34.59 -5.10 1.93
C SER A 117 33.63 -5.40 0.78
N LEU A 118 33.21 -6.66 0.66
CA LEU A 118 32.25 -7.09 -0.37
C LEU A 118 30.98 -6.24 -0.36
N LEU A 119 30.59 -5.74 0.82
CA LEU A 119 29.42 -4.89 0.98
C LEU A 119 29.51 -3.57 0.18
N TYR A 120 30.72 -3.03 0.05
CA TYR A 120 31.00 -1.76 -0.65
C TYR A 120 31.64 -1.97 -2.02
N GLN A 121 31.61 -3.21 -2.55
CA GLN A 121 32.20 -3.52 -3.84
C GLN A 121 31.67 -2.61 -4.95
N SER A 122 32.58 -2.10 -5.79
CA SER A 122 32.28 -1.21 -6.92
C SER A 122 31.64 0.13 -6.55
N GLN A 123 31.73 0.56 -5.29
CA GLN A 123 31.31 1.89 -4.84
C GLN A 123 32.50 2.84 -4.68
N PRO A 124 32.30 4.16 -4.78
CA PRO A 124 33.36 5.12 -4.53
C PRO A 124 33.80 5.11 -3.06
N SER A 125 35.07 5.46 -2.82
CA SER A 125 35.65 5.55 -1.47
C SER A 125 35.05 6.67 -0.62
N GLU A 126 34.46 7.69 -1.24
CA GLU A 126 33.67 8.71 -0.54
C GLU A 126 32.28 8.80 -1.18
N GLN A 127 31.23 8.81 -0.34
CA GLN A 127 29.84 8.85 -0.80
C GLN A 127 28.91 9.52 0.22
N VAL A 128 27.74 9.98 -0.24
CA VAL A 128 26.73 10.55 0.66
C VAL A 128 25.77 9.47 1.13
N VAL A 129 25.58 9.38 2.45
CA VAL A 129 24.66 8.45 3.11
C VAL A 129 23.70 9.17 4.05
N TRP A 130 22.59 8.50 4.38
CA TRP A 130 21.61 8.99 5.35
C TRP A 130 21.85 8.40 6.75
N MET A 131 22.46 9.19 7.62
CA MET A 131 22.66 8.86 9.04
C MET A 131 21.39 9.18 9.84
N SER A 132 21.01 8.27 10.74
CA SER A 132 19.87 8.48 11.64
C SER A 132 20.06 7.65 12.90
N HIS A 133 20.93 8.11 13.80
CA HIS A 133 21.26 7.35 15.00
C HIS A 133 21.40 8.23 16.26
N GLY A 134 20.94 7.69 17.40
CA GLY A 134 21.13 8.29 18.72
C GLY A 134 22.31 7.72 19.49
N ASP A 135 22.67 6.47 19.19
CA ASP A 135 23.83 5.76 19.71
C ASP A 135 24.79 5.46 18.56
N LEU A 136 26.04 5.12 18.86
CA LEU A 136 27.05 4.72 17.89
C LEU A 136 27.90 3.58 18.44
N VAL A 137 28.51 2.80 17.56
CA VAL A 137 29.51 1.80 17.95
C VAL A 137 30.81 2.51 18.31
N LYS A 138 31.33 2.23 19.50
CA LYS A 138 32.60 2.76 20.01
C LYS A 138 33.75 1.77 19.83
N GLU A 139 33.48 0.50 20.12
CA GLU A 139 34.45 -0.59 20.02
C GLU A 139 33.81 -1.73 19.24
N ILE A 140 34.45 -2.14 18.15
CA ILE A 140 34.01 -3.28 17.34
C ILE A 140 34.22 -4.59 18.11
N PRO A 141 33.38 -5.62 17.87
CA PRO A 141 33.60 -6.94 18.45
C PRO A 141 34.85 -7.64 17.89
N ASP A 142 35.38 -8.61 18.62
CA ASP A 142 36.52 -9.41 18.18
C ASP A 142 36.28 -10.08 16.82
N GLY A 143 37.25 -9.96 15.93
CA GLY A 143 37.20 -10.51 14.57
C GLY A 143 36.40 -9.69 13.56
N PHE A 144 35.85 -8.54 13.96
CA PHE A 144 35.34 -7.53 13.02
C PHE A 144 36.46 -6.58 12.59
N ILE A 145 36.27 -5.94 11.44
CA ILE A 145 37.06 -4.81 10.96
C ILE A 145 36.14 -3.61 10.69
N VAL A 146 36.69 -2.40 10.78
CA VAL A 146 35.96 -1.18 10.40
C VAL A 146 36.03 -1.04 8.88
N ASP A 147 34.90 -1.05 8.19
CA ASP A 147 34.85 -0.92 6.73
C ASP A 147 34.74 0.55 6.29
N ALA A 148 34.04 1.35 7.08
CA ALA A 148 33.73 2.73 6.73
C ALA A 148 33.61 3.64 7.95
N THR A 149 33.92 4.92 7.76
CA THR A 149 33.96 5.97 8.79
C THR A 149 33.22 7.23 8.32
N SER A 150 32.79 8.07 9.26
CA SER A 150 32.33 9.44 9.00
C SER A 150 32.92 10.39 10.04
N ALA A 151 32.81 11.70 9.80
CA ALA A 151 33.37 12.71 10.70
C ALA A 151 32.86 12.61 12.15
N SER A 152 31.60 12.21 12.33
CA SER A 152 30.90 12.08 13.61
C SER A 152 30.66 10.63 14.03
N CYS A 153 30.95 9.65 13.17
CA CYS A 153 30.80 8.23 13.43
C CYS A 153 32.07 7.47 12.99
N PRO A 154 33.03 7.26 13.91
CA PRO A 154 34.29 6.57 13.59
C PRO A 154 34.11 5.12 13.14
N ILE A 155 32.98 4.49 13.45
CA ILE A 155 32.62 3.12 13.04
C ILE A 155 31.25 3.20 12.36
N ALA A 156 31.25 3.67 11.11
CA ALA A 156 30.04 3.84 10.31
C ALA A 156 29.67 2.57 9.52
N GLY A 157 30.65 1.69 9.29
CA GLY A 157 30.46 0.36 8.73
C GLY A 157 31.45 -0.63 9.31
N MET A 158 31.05 -1.88 9.50
CA MET A 158 31.94 -2.94 9.99
C MET A 158 31.58 -4.30 9.36
N SER A 159 32.56 -5.18 9.26
CA SER A 159 32.34 -6.54 8.77
C SER A 159 33.17 -7.60 9.50
N ASN A 160 32.63 -8.82 9.53
CA ASN A 160 33.34 -10.05 9.82
C ASN A 160 33.16 -10.99 8.61
N SER A 161 34.13 -10.95 7.69
CA SER A 161 34.09 -11.70 6.44
C SER A 161 34.01 -13.22 6.65
N ALA A 162 34.65 -13.75 7.70
CA ALA A 162 34.64 -15.19 8.00
C ALA A 162 33.24 -15.70 8.39
N LYS A 163 32.46 -14.88 9.10
CA LYS A 163 31.08 -15.20 9.49
C LYS A 163 30.03 -14.62 8.52
N LYS A 164 30.45 -13.86 7.51
CA LYS A 164 29.60 -13.06 6.62
C LYS A 164 28.63 -12.15 7.40
N PHE A 165 29.12 -11.51 8.47
CA PHE A 165 28.36 -10.52 9.24
C PHE A 165 28.78 -9.11 8.85
N TYR A 166 27.80 -8.24 8.66
CA TYR A 166 27.99 -6.89 8.17
C TYR A 166 27.12 -5.94 8.99
N GLY A 167 27.61 -4.72 9.22
CA GLY A 167 26.88 -3.70 9.95
C GLY A 167 27.10 -2.32 9.33
N VAL A 168 26.04 -1.54 9.20
CA VAL A 168 26.10 -0.14 8.75
C VAL A 168 25.31 0.77 9.68
N GLN A 169 25.82 1.96 9.96
CA GLN A 169 25.21 2.93 10.88
C GLN A 169 24.25 3.92 10.17
N PHE A 170 24.15 3.82 8.84
CA PHE A 170 23.26 4.59 7.97
C PHE A 170 22.17 3.71 7.35
N HIS A 171 21.19 4.33 6.71
CA HIS A 171 20.06 3.65 6.06
C HIS A 171 20.30 3.50 4.54
N PRO A 172 20.72 2.33 4.02
CA PRO A 172 20.91 2.13 2.58
C PRO A 172 19.59 2.05 1.79
N GLU A 173 18.46 1.79 2.44
CA GLU A 173 17.15 1.62 1.82
C GLU A 173 16.48 2.93 1.35
N VAL A 174 16.96 4.08 1.86
CA VAL A 174 16.44 5.41 1.52
C VAL A 174 17.20 6.02 0.36
N ARG A 175 16.49 6.75 -0.52
CA ARG A 175 17.06 7.40 -1.71
C ARG A 175 18.13 8.46 -1.41
N HIS A 176 18.20 8.93 -0.17
CA HIS A 176 19.21 9.90 0.25
C HIS A 176 20.62 9.29 0.35
N SER A 177 20.72 7.96 0.47
CA SER A 177 21.97 7.23 0.38
C SER A 177 22.25 6.89 -1.07
N GLU A 178 23.22 7.59 -1.68
CA GLU A 178 23.42 7.60 -3.14
C GLU A 178 23.67 6.20 -3.73
N TYR A 179 24.44 5.37 -3.04
CA TYR A 179 24.77 3.98 -3.43
C TYR A 179 24.12 2.94 -2.51
N GLY A 180 23.06 3.33 -1.78
CA GLY A 180 22.39 2.45 -0.83
C GLY A 180 21.78 1.20 -1.48
N ASN A 181 21.23 1.34 -2.70
CA ASN A 181 20.74 0.20 -3.47
C ASN A 181 21.87 -0.73 -3.90
N ASP A 182 23.03 -0.20 -4.31
CA ASP A 182 24.19 -1.01 -4.69
C ASP A 182 24.73 -1.80 -3.49
N LEU A 183 24.73 -1.19 -2.30
CA LEU A 183 25.09 -1.87 -1.05
C LEU A 183 24.16 -3.05 -0.76
N LEU A 184 22.84 -2.83 -0.85
CA LEU A 184 21.87 -3.90 -0.64
C LEU A 184 21.99 -5.00 -1.72
N LYS A 185 22.28 -4.65 -2.97
CA LYS A 185 22.55 -5.61 -4.04
C LYS A 185 23.80 -6.45 -3.75
N ASN A 186 24.89 -5.84 -3.28
CA ASN A 186 26.09 -6.57 -2.88
C ASN A 186 25.78 -7.56 -1.75
N PHE A 187 24.98 -7.16 -0.75
CA PHE A 187 24.54 -8.08 0.30
C PHE A 187 23.71 -9.24 -0.26
N VAL A 188 22.75 -8.96 -1.13
CA VAL A 188 21.82 -9.97 -1.67
C VAL A 188 22.48 -10.92 -2.66
N PHE A 189 23.28 -10.42 -3.60
CA PHE A 189 23.83 -11.20 -4.72
C PHE A 189 25.24 -11.71 -4.45
N GLU A 190 26.13 -10.87 -3.93
CA GLU A 190 27.54 -11.26 -3.75
C GLU A 190 27.75 -12.02 -2.44
N ILE A 191 27.06 -11.60 -1.37
CA ILE A 191 27.26 -12.16 -0.02
C ILE A 191 26.29 -13.33 0.25
N CYS A 192 24.99 -13.13 -0.01
CA CYS A 192 23.95 -14.15 0.18
C CYS A 192 23.83 -15.11 -1.01
N GLU A 193 24.46 -14.78 -2.15
CA GLU A 193 24.49 -15.62 -3.35
C GLU A 193 23.08 -15.97 -3.86
N CYS A 194 22.14 -15.04 -3.71
CA CYS A 194 20.81 -15.14 -4.29
C CYS A 194 20.88 -14.98 -5.82
N ARG A 195 19.85 -15.43 -6.52
CA ARG A 195 19.66 -15.27 -7.96
C ARG A 195 18.35 -14.51 -8.22
N GLU A 196 18.34 -13.71 -9.27
CA GLU A 196 17.17 -12.95 -9.73
C GLU A 196 16.08 -13.91 -10.27
N LYS A 197 15.29 -14.48 -9.37
CA LYS A 197 14.20 -15.43 -9.70
C LYS A 197 12.85 -14.95 -9.22
N TRP A 198 12.76 -13.82 -8.53
CA TRP A 198 11.49 -13.23 -8.15
C TRP A 198 10.96 -12.38 -9.31
N THR A 199 9.89 -12.86 -9.92
CA THR A 199 9.09 -12.12 -10.89
C THR A 199 7.63 -12.17 -10.43
N MET A 200 6.81 -11.21 -10.88
CA MET A 200 5.38 -11.23 -10.57
C MET A 200 4.68 -12.46 -11.16
N GLU A 201 5.14 -12.96 -12.32
CA GLU A 201 4.69 -14.25 -12.89
C GLU A 201 4.92 -15.42 -11.91
N ASN A 202 6.12 -15.54 -11.35
CA ASN A 202 6.44 -16.59 -10.37
C ASN A 202 5.64 -16.43 -9.08
N PHE A 203 5.37 -15.19 -8.65
CA PHE A 203 4.51 -14.94 -7.50
C PHE A 203 3.08 -15.42 -7.74
N ILE A 204 2.50 -15.16 -8.92
CA ILE A 204 1.17 -15.64 -9.30
C ILE A 204 1.10 -17.16 -9.16
N GLU A 205 2.07 -17.89 -9.73
CA GLU A 205 2.11 -19.36 -9.63
C GLU A 205 2.14 -19.86 -8.19
N ILE A 206 3.02 -19.26 -7.36
CA ILE A 206 3.18 -19.62 -5.96
C ILE A 206 1.89 -19.37 -5.17
N GLU A 207 1.29 -18.20 -5.32
CA GLU A 207 0.05 -17.87 -4.60
C GLU A 207 -1.12 -18.73 -5.08
N MET A 208 -1.23 -19.00 -6.39
CA MET A 208 -2.25 -19.93 -6.89
C MET A 208 -2.09 -21.32 -6.27
N ASP A 209 -0.88 -21.83 -6.14
CA ASP A 209 -0.62 -23.12 -5.49
C ASP A 209 -0.96 -23.11 -4.00
N LYS A 210 -0.62 -22.04 -3.28
CA LYS A 210 -1.04 -21.86 -1.88
C LYS A 210 -2.56 -21.87 -1.75
N ILE A 211 -3.25 -21.12 -2.62
CA ILE A 211 -4.71 -21.05 -2.63
C ILE A 211 -5.31 -22.43 -2.90
N ARG A 212 -4.82 -23.17 -3.90
CA ARG A 212 -5.29 -24.54 -4.21
C ARG A 212 -5.11 -25.49 -3.03
N GLN A 213 -3.96 -25.45 -2.36
CA GLN A 213 -3.68 -26.30 -1.21
C GLN A 213 -4.53 -25.94 0.01
N LEU A 214 -4.75 -24.64 0.25
CA LEU A 214 -5.52 -24.15 1.39
C LEU A 214 -7.02 -24.41 1.20
N VAL A 215 -7.54 -24.16 0.00
CA VAL A 215 -8.97 -24.24 -0.31
C VAL A 215 -9.41 -25.68 -0.55
N GLY A 216 -8.60 -26.49 -1.25
CA GLY A 216 -8.99 -27.84 -1.63
C GLY A 216 -10.24 -27.82 -2.52
N ASP A 217 -11.29 -28.53 -2.10
CA ASP A 217 -12.59 -28.64 -2.77
C ASP A 217 -13.67 -27.66 -2.25
N LYS A 218 -13.30 -26.78 -1.31
CA LYS A 218 -14.20 -25.83 -0.66
C LYS A 218 -14.45 -24.59 -1.51
N LYS A 219 -15.45 -23.79 -1.13
CA LYS A 219 -15.78 -22.54 -1.84
C LYS A 219 -15.24 -21.31 -1.14
N VAL A 220 -14.93 -20.30 -1.95
CA VAL A 220 -14.42 -19.00 -1.51
C VAL A 220 -15.42 -17.92 -1.90
N LEU A 221 -15.75 -17.05 -0.95
CA LEU A 221 -16.47 -15.81 -1.21
C LEU A 221 -15.50 -14.65 -1.32
N CYS A 222 -15.69 -13.76 -2.28
CA CYS A 222 -14.92 -12.53 -2.40
C CYS A 222 -15.85 -11.32 -2.50
N ALA A 223 -15.64 -10.32 -1.64
CA ALA A 223 -16.30 -9.03 -1.76
C ALA A 223 -15.61 -8.22 -2.86
N LEU A 224 -16.29 -8.02 -3.98
CA LEU A 224 -15.78 -7.24 -5.11
C LEU A 224 -16.26 -5.79 -4.95
N SER A 225 -15.33 -4.86 -4.77
CA SER A 225 -15.63 -3.42 -4.67
C SER A 225 -15.40 -2.67 -5.98
N GLY A 226 -14.83 -3.33 -6.99
CA GLY A 226 -14.34 -2.70 -8.22
C GLY A 226 -12.98 -2.01 -8.06
N GLY A 227 -12.48 -1.83 -6.83
CA GLY A 227 -11.12 -1.35 -6.59
C GLY A 227 -10.05 -2.31 -7.11
N VAL A 228 -8.82 -1.81 -7.32
CA VAL A 228 -7.73 -2.64 -7.87
C VAL A 228 -7.41 -3.85 -6.99
N ASP A 229 -7.38 -3.71 -5.65
CA ASP A 229 -6.99 -4.80 -4.76
C ASP A 229 -7.99 -5.96 -4.80
N SER A 230 -9.29 -5.66 -4.63
CA SER A 230 -10.35 -6.67 -4.68
C SER A 230 -10.45 -7.31 -6.07
N SER A 231 -10.20 -6.55 -7.13
CA SER A 231 -10.15 -7.06 -8.51
C SER A 231 -8.99 -8.05 -8.72
N VAL A 232 -7.80 -7.70 -8.23
CA VAL A 232 -6.60 -8.55 -8.33
C VAL A 232 -6.79 -9.84 -7.53
N VAL A 233 -7.31 -9.76 -6.30
CA VAL A 233 -7.64 -10.94 -5.50
C VAL A 233 -8.64 -11.83 -6.22
N ALA A 234 -9.73 -11.25 -6.73
CA ALA A 234 -10.78 -12.00 -7.40
C ALA A 234 -10.23 -12.76 -8.61
N VAL A 235 -9.45 -12.11 -9.46
CA VAL A 235 -8.87 -12.74 -10.66
C VAL A 235 -7.80 -13.78 -10.29
N LEU A 236 -6.94 -13.49 -9.30
CA LEU A 236 -5.92 -14.43 -8.83
C LEU A 236 -6.54 -15.73 -8.30
N ILE A 237 -7.56 -15.61 -7.44
CA ILE A 237 -8.28 -16.76 -6.89
C ILE A 237 -9.05 -17.47 -8.00
N HIS A 238 -9.70 -16.75 -8.92
CA HIS A 238 -10.39 -17.38 -10.04
C HIS A 238 -9.44 -18.22 -10.91
N LYS A 239 -8.24 -17.70 -11.23
CA LYS A 239 -7.22 -18.49 -11.96
C LYS A 239 -6.72 -19.70 -11.15
N ALA A 240 -6.74 -19.61 -9.82
CA ALA A 240 -6.32 -20.71 -8.95
C ALA A 240 -7.35 -21.86 -8.90
N ILE A 241 -8.63 -21.54 -8.69
CA ILE A 241 -9.69 -22.50 -8.31
C ILE A 241 -10.99 -22.41 -9.13
N GLY A 242 -11.04 -21.56 -10.17
CA GLY A 242 -12.17 -21.47 -11.10
C GLY A 242 -13.51 -21.17 -10.43
N ASP A 243 -14.49 -22.04 -10.68
CA ASP A 243 -15.89 -21.92 -10.24
C ASP A 243 -16.10 -22.12 -8.73
N GLN A 244 -15.05 -22.49 -7.98
CA GLN A 244 -15.09 -22.50 -6.51
C GLN A 244 -15.16 -21.09 -5.92
N LEU A 245 -14.81 -20.06 -6.71
CA LEU A 245 -14.94 -18.66 -6.33
C LEU A 245 -16.33 -18.12 -6.68
N THR A 246 -16.95 -17.46 -5.70
CA THR A 246 -18.11 -16.60 -5.91
C THR A 246 -17.77 -15.18 -5.49
N CYS A 247 -18.00 -14.22 -6.37
CA CYS A 247 -17.83 -12.79 -6.08
C CYS A 247 -19.17 -12.16 -5.80
N MET A 248 -19.23 -11.29 -4.80
CA MET A 248 -20.41 -10.45 -4.52
C MET A 248 -20.05 -8.99 -4.77
N PHE A 249 -20.84 -8.32 -5.60
CA PHE A 249 -20.72 -6.90 -5.90
C PHE A 249 -21.98 -6.18 -5.43
N VAL A 250 -21.84 -5.31 -4.43
CA VAL A 250 -22.96 -4.54 -3.87
C VAL A 250 -23.04 -3.19 -4.57
N ASP A 251 -24.07 -3.01 -5.39
CA ASP A 251 -24.43 -1.74 -5.99
C ASP A 251 -25.30 -0.95 -5.00
N HIS A 252 -24.64 -0.16 -4.17
CA HIS A 252 -25.27 0.72 -3.18
C HIS A 252 -25.82 2.01 -3.80
N GLY A 253 -25.76 2.17 -5.13
CA GLY A 253 -26.28 3.34 -5.83
C GLY A 253 -25.44 4.61 -5.68
N LEU A 254 -24.27 4.58 -5.01
CA LEU A 254 -23.38 5.75 -4.88
C LEU A 254 -22.10 5.59 -5.73
N LEU A 255 -22.18 4.80 -6.80
CA LEU A 255 -21.08 4.54 -7.73
C LEU A 255 -21.06 5.57 -8.87
N ARG A 256 -19.95 5.60 -9.63
CA ARG A 256 -19.83 6.44 -10.82
C ARG A 256 -20.72 5.93 -11.95
N LYS A 257 -21.00 6.80 -12.93
CA LYS A 257 -21.73 6.43 -14.15
C LYS A 257 -21.06 5.24 -14.84
N GLY A 258 -21.84 4.18 -15.09
CA GLY A 258 -21.38 2.97 -15.79
C GLY A 258 -20.47 2.05 -14.98
N GLU A 259 -20.23 2.31 -13.70
CA GLU A 259 -19.26 1.55 -12.90
C GLU A 259 -19.75 0.12 -12.62
N ALA A 260 -21.02 -0.04 -12.24
CA ALA A 260 -21.59 -1.36 -11.98
C ALA A 260 -21.60 -2.23 -13.25
N GLU A 261 -22.00 -1.66 -14.39
CA GLU A 261 -21.99 -2.34 -15.70
C GLU A 261 -20.56 -2.70 -16.11
N GLY A 262 -19.60 -1.80 -15.92
CA GLY A 262 -18.19 -2.03 -16.23
C GLY A 262 -17.57 -3.16 -15.41
N VAL A 263 -17.90 -3.24 -14.11
CA VAL A 263 -17.48 -4.35 -13.23
C VAL A 263 -18.07 -5.67 -13.73
N MET A 264 -19.38 -5.73 -13.98
CA MET A 264 -20.04 -6.95 -14.45
C MET A 264 -19.47 -7.41 -15.80
N LYS A 265 -19.31 -6.50 -16.76
CA LYS A 265 -18.72 -6.80 -18.07
C LYS A 265 -17.29 -7.34 -17.94
N THR A 266 -16.48 -6.76 -17.08
CA THR A 266 -15.08 -7.19 -16.95
C THR A 266 -14.97 -8.56 -16.29
N PHE A 267 -15.58 -8.73 -15.12
CA PHE A 267 -15.36 -9.94 -14.32
C PHE A 267 -16.30 -11.08 -14.71
N SER A 268 -17.59 -10.79 -14.96
CA SER A 268 -18.54 -11.83 -15.34
C SER A 268 -18.42 -12.24 -16.80
N GLU A 269 -18.35 -11.30 -17.75
CA GLU A 269 -18.25 -11.63 -19.18
C GLU A 269 -16.80 -11.85 -19.63
N GLY A 270 -15.88 -10.98 -19.21
CA GLY A 270 -14.47 -11.02 -19.65
C GLY A 270 -13.68 -12.17 -19.03
N PHE A 271 -13.76 -12.35 -17.70
CA PHE A 271 -13.08 -13.43 -16.98
C PHE A 271 -13.95 -14.67 -16.76
N ASN A 272 -15.23 -14.66 -17.15
CA ASN A 272 -16.18 -15.76 -16.90
C ASN A 272 -16.32 -16.12 -15.40
N MET A 273 -16.26 -15.12 -14.53
CA MET A 273 -16.37 -15.32 -13.08
C MET A 273 -17.83 -15.37 -12.64
N ASN A 274 -18.12 -16.16 -11.60
CA ASN A 274 -19.41 -16.13 -10.93
C ASN A 274 -19.53 -14.85 -10.07
N VAL A 275 -20.15 -13.81 -10.63
CA VAL A 275 -20.36 -12.53 -9.95
C VAL A 275 -21.85 -12.31 -9.67
N ILE A 276 -22.20 -12.20 -8.39
CA ILE A 276 -23.55 -11.87 -7.93
C ILE A 276 -23.62 -10.35 -7.77
N LYS A 277 -24.35 -9.68 -8.67
CA LYS A 277 -24.71 -8.25 -8.53
C LYS A 277 -25.89 -8.13 -7.56
N ILE A 278 -25.70 -7.36 -6.51
CA ILE A 278 -26.73 -7.06 -5.50
C ILE A 278 -27.13 -5.60 -5.68
N ASP A 279 -28.36 -5.37 -6.12
CA ASP A 279 -28.93 -4.02 -6.15
C ASP A 279 -29.44 -3.66 -4.76
N ALA A 280 -28.74 -2.72 -4.10
CA ALA A 280 -29.10 -2.22 -2.78
C ALA A 280 -29.44 -0.73 -2.81
N LYS A 281 -29.64 -0.12 -3.99
CA LYS A 281 -29.82 1.33 -4.13
C LYS A 281 -30.93 1.88 -3.23
N GLU A 282 -32.12 1.28 -3.27
CA GLU A 282 -33.26 1.74 -2.46
C GLU A 282 -32.94 1.66 -0.95
N ARG A 283 -32.30 0.57 -0.52
CA ARG A 283 -31.93 0.32 0.87
C ARG A 283 -30.99 1.39 1.40
N PHE A 284 -29.95 1.74 0.65
CA PHE A 284 -29.04 2.84 1.03
C PHE A 284 -29.71 4.21 0.98
N MET A 285 -30.42 4.53 -0.11
CA MET A 285 -31.07 5.83 -0.29
C MET A 285 -32.12 6.12 0.77
N SER A 286 -32.89 5.11 1.20
CA SER A 286 -33.87 5.27 2.27
C SER A 286 -33.25 5.66 3.62
N LYS A 287 -32.06 5.14 3.93
CA LYS A 287 -31.34 5.42 5.19
C LYS A 287 -30.58 6.74 5.18
N LEU A 288 -30.20 7.22 3.99
CA LEU A 288 -29.51 8.49 3.78
C LEU A 288 -30.46 9.69 3.68
N LYS A 289 -31.76 9.45 3.58
CA LYS A 289 -32.78 10.50 3.51
C LYS A 289 -32.70 11.44 4.71
N GLY A 290 -32.59 12.74 4.46
CA GLY A 290 -32.49 13.78 5.47
C GLY A 290 -31.15 13.83 6.23
N VAL A 291 -30.16 13.02 5.85
CA VAL A 291 -28.84 13.00 6.52
C VAL A 291 -27.89 13.94 5.79
N SER A 292 -27.45 14.99 6.49
CA SER A 292 -26.50 15.97 5.97
C SER A 292 -25.11 15.87 6.58
N ASP A 293 -24.99 15.37 7.80
CA ASP A 293 -23.71 15.24 8.50
C ASP A 293 -22.80 14.19 7.84
N PRO A 294 -21.57 14.53 7.42
CA PRO A 294 -20.71 13.63 6.66
C PRO A 294 -20.27 12.40 7.45
N GLU A 295 -20.03 12.53 8.75
CA GLU A 295 -19.68 11.41 9.62
C GLU A 295 -20.83 10.42 9.78
N GLN A 296 -22.06 10.92 9.91
CA GLN A 296 -23.27 10.09 9.89
C GLN A 296 -23.44 9.39 8.54
N LYS A 297 -23.24 10.08 7.41
CA LYS A 297 -23.29 9.45 6.07
C LYS A 297 -22.30 8.31 5.97
N ARG A 298 -21.04 8.53 6.36
CA ARG A 298 -19.98 7.50 6.38
C ARG A 298 -20.37 6.29 7.21
N LYS A 299 -20.87 6.50 8.44
CA LYS A 299 -21.32 5.42 9.33
C LYS A 299 -22.50 4.64 8.77
N ILE A 300 -23.50 5.32 8.21
CA ILE A 300 -24.67 4.68 7.62
C ILE A 300 -24.25 3.82 6.44
N ILE A 301 -23.45 4.36 5.51
CA ILE A 301 -23.01 3.62 4.31
C ILE A 301 -22.14 2.43 4.70
N GLY A 302 -21.17 2.61 5.61
CA GLY A 302 -20.29 1.53 6.06
C GLY A 302 -21.06 0.40 6.74
N ASN A 303 -21.95 0.73 7.68
CA ASN A 303 -22.76 -0.27 8.38
C ASN A 303 -23.71 -0.99 7.41
N GLU A 304 -24.36 -0.25 6.52
CA GLU A 304 -25.33 -0.84 5.61
C GLU A 304 -24.69 -1.78 4.59
N PHE A 305 -23.48 -1.46 4.15
CA PHE A 305 -22.70 -2.35 3.30
C PHE A 305 -22.44 -3.70 3.98
N ILE A 306 -22.06 -3.69 5.25
CA ILE A 306 -21.83 -4.91 6.03
C ILE A 306 -23.13 -5.71 6.15
N TYR A 307 -24.25 -5.06 6.48
CA TYR A 307 -25.54 -5.76 6.63
C TYR A 307 -26.02 -6.37 5.32
N VAL A 308 -25.91 -5.65 4.20
CA VAL A 308 -26.24 -6.19 2.88
C VAL A 308 -25.34 -7.37 2.55
N PHE A 309 -24.03 -7.24 2.80
CA PHE A 309 -23.09 -8.32 2.53
C PHE A 309 -23.41 -9.57 3.37
N ASP A 310 -23.72 -9.42 4.66
CA ASP A 310 -24.08 -10.52 5.55
C ASP A 310 -25.42 -11.18 5.16
N ASP A 311 -26.45 -10.37 4.88
CA ASP A 311 -27.77 -10.85 4.43
C ASP A 311 -27.66 -11.67 3.14
N GLU A 312 -26.78 -11.30 2.22
CA GLU A 312 -26.57 -12.01 0.96
C GLU A 312 -25.62 -13.21 1.11
N ALA A 313 -24.57 -13.09 1.94
CA ALA A 313 -23.64 -14.19 2.20
C ALA A 313 -24.32 -15.36 2.91
N THR A 314 -25.26 -15.11 3.83
CA THR A 314 -26.01 -16.16 4.55
C THR A 314 -26.94 -16.97 3.63
N LYS A 315 -27.33 -16.44 2.47
CA LYS A 315 -28.09 -17.19 1.45
C LYS A 315 -27.23 -18.21 0.71
N LEU A 316 -25.91 -18.06 0.76
CA LEU A 316 -24.97 -18.96 0.11
C LEU A 316 -24.61 -20.11 1.06
N GLN A 317 -24.70 -21.35 0.56
CA GLN A 317 -24.36 -22.55 1.32
C GLN A 317 -23.00 -23.12 0.90
N GLY A 318 -22.27 -23.66 1.88
CA GLY A 318 -21.01 -24.36 1.64
C GLY A 318 -19.83 -23.45 1.30
N ILE A 319 -19.82 -22.22 1.83
CA ILE A 319 -18.68 -21.31 1.75
C ILE A 319 -17.89 -21.41 3.06
N ASP A 320 -16.62 -21.74 2.96
CA ASP A 320 -15.72 -21.90 4.11
C ASP A 320 -14.76 -20.71 4.25
N PHE A 321 -14.49 -20.01 3.14
CA PHE A 321 -13.46 -19.00 3.07
C PHE A 321 -13.99 -17.65 2.60
N LEU A 322 -13.41 -16.58 3.14
CA LEU A 322 -13.61 -15.21 2.70
C LEU A 322 -12.28 -14.64 2.22
N ALA A 323 -12.24 -14.20 0.97
CA ALA A 323 -11.09 -13.57 0.37
C ALA A 323 -11.08 -12.05 0.61
N GLN A 324 -9.91 -11.50 0.94
CA GLN A 324 -9.71 -10.09 1.19
C GLN A 324 -8.46 -9.56 0.46
N GLY A 325 -8.54 -8.30 0.02
CA GLY A 325 -7.45 -7.56 -0.61
C GLY A 325 -6.52 -6.89 0.39
N THR A 326 -6.34 -7.48 1.57
CA THR A 326 -5.44 -6.95 2.60
C THR A 326 -4.04 -6.81 2.04
N LEU A 327 -3.49 -5.60 2.09
CA LEU A 327 -2.15 -5.30 1.63
C LEU A 327 -1.15 -5.38 2.78
N TYR A 328 0.14 -5.40 2.43
CA TYR A 328 1.18 -5.48 3.45
C TYR A 328 1.19 -4.26 4.39
N THR A 329 0.85 -3.08 3.86
CA THR A 329 0.68 -1.85 4.66
C THR A 329 -0.40 -1.99 5.73
N ASP A 330 -1.47 -2.74 5.47
CA ASP A 330 -2.59 -2.88 6.40
C ASP A 330 -2.22 -3.79 7.57
N ILE A 331 -1.45 -4.86 7.32
CA ILE A 331 -0.94 -5.74 8.38
C ILE A 331 -0.04 -4.96 9.34
N ILE A 332 0.86 -4.14 8.80
CA ILE A 332 1.84 -3.42 9.62
C ILE A 332 1.15 -2.35 10.47
N GLU A 333 0.19 -1.62 9.90
CA GLU A 333 -0.64 -0.72 10.69
C GLU A 333 -1.35 -1.50 11.80
N SER A 334 -2.01 -2.63 11.52
CA SER A 334 -2.73 -3.42 12.53
C SER A 334 -1.85 -4.09 13.60
N GLY A 335 -0.57 -4.36 13.31
CA GLY A 335 0.38 -5.04 14.20
C GLY A 335 1.11 -4.11 15.18
N THR A 336 1.02 -2.80 15.00
CA THR A 336 1.59 -1.85 15.96
C THR A 336 0.60 -1.58 17.11
N LEU A 337 1.05 -1.73 18.35
CA LEU A 337 0.29 -1.44 19.59
C LEU A 337 -0.37 -0.04 19.60
N THR A 338 0.06 0.86 18.73
CA THR A 338 -0.40 2.24 18.58
C THR A 338 -1.60 2.45 17.63
N ALA A 339 -2.01 1.45 16.84
CA ALA A 339 -2.92 1.67 15.70
C ALA A 339 -4.37 1.24 15.89
N GLN A 340 -4.83 1.04 17.13
CA GLN A 340 -6.16 0.49 17.43
C GLN A 340 -7.39 1.28 16.94
N THR A 341 -7.24 2.38 16.20
CA THR A 341 -8.38 3.24 15.82
C THR A 341 -8.43 3.76 14.38
N ILE A 342 -7.44 3.50 13.51
CA ILE A 342 -7.29 4.29 12.28
C ILE A 342 -7.83 3.63 10.99
N LYS A 343 -8.00 2.30 10.92
CA LYS A 343 -8.52 1.64 9.69
C LYS A 343 -9.56 0.53 9.91
N SER A 344 -10.55 0.76 10.78
CA SER A 344 -11.72 -0.13 10.88
C SER A 344 -12.64 -0.14 9.64
N HIS A 345 -12.34 0.65 8.60
CA HIS A 345 -13.25 0.92 7.48
C HIS A 345 -12.77 0.41 6.11
N HIS A 346 -11.57 -0.17 5.99
CA HIS A 346 -11.02 -0.59 4.69
C HIS A 346 -10.86 -2.10 4.51
N ASN A 347 -10.60 -2.84 5.58
CA ASN A 347 -10.80 -4.28 5.61
C ASN A 347 -12.11 -4.55 6.35
N VAL A 348 -12.71 -5.72 6.12
CA VAL A 348 -14.05 -6.07 6.62
C VAL A 348 -14.05 -6.32 8.14
N GLY A 349 -13.39 -5.45 8.92
CA GLY A 349 -13.34 -5.43 10.39
C GLY A 349 -14.66 -5.07 11.06
N GLY A 350 -15.75 -5.00 10.28
CA GLY A 350 -17.11 -4.88 10.76
C GLY A 350 -17.96 -6.14 10.55
N LEU A 351 -17.41 -7.26 10.04
CA LEU A 351 -18.19 -8.49 9.94
C LEU A 351 -18.71 -8.90 11.33
N PRO A 352 -19.95 -9.39 11.43
CA PRO A 352 -20.50 -9.88 12.68
C PRO A 352 -19.54 -10.89 13.32
N LYS A 353 -19.35 -10.82 14.65
CA LYS A 353 -18.47 -11.75 15.40
C LYS A 353 -18.84 -13.23 15.21
N ASP A 354 -20.04 -13.49 14.72
CA ASP A 354 -20.59 -14.83 14.51
C ASP A 354 -20.29 -15.40 13.11
N MET A 355 -19.61 -14.65 12.22
CA MET A 355 -19.20 -15.16 10.91
C MET A 355 -18.08 -16.20 11.03
N LYS A 356 -18.29 -17.39 10.46
CA LYS A 356 -17.43 -18.58 10.59
C LYS A 356 -16.40 -18.76 9.45
N PHE A 357 -16.12 -17.73 8.67
CA PHE A 357 -15.21 -17.85 7.52
C PHE A 357 -13.75 -17.89 7.95
N LYS A 358 -12.95 -18.68 7.22
CA LYS A 358 -11.49 -18.58 7.25
C LYS A 358 -11.02 -17.53 6.24
N LEU A 359 -10.12 -16.64 6.63
CA LEU A 359 -9.63 -15.58 5.74
C LEU A 359 -8.59 -16.12 4.74
N ILE A 360 -8.64 -15.59 3.51
CA ILE A 360 -7.60 -15.75 2.49
C ILE A 360 -7.17 -14.37 2.04
N GLU A 361 -5.90 -14.03 2.27
CA GLU A 361 -5.34 -12.69 2.04
C GLU A 361 -4.11 -12.79 1.14
N PRO A 362 -4.25 -13.06 -0.17
CA PRO A 362 -3.12 -13.42 -1.03
C PRO A 362 -2.21 -12.22 -1.36
N LEU A 363 -2.67 -10.99 -1.14
CA LEU A 363 -1.90 -9.76 -1.37
C LEU A 363 -1.21 -9.26 -0.11
N ASN A 364 -1.30 -10.02 0.99
CA ASN A 364 -0.84 -9.57 2.30
C ASN A 364 0.67 -9.38 2.39
N THR A 365 1.43 -9.85 1.41
CA THR A 365 2.86 -9.59 1.31
C THR A 365 3.20 -8.45 0.35
N LEU A 366 2.26 -7.91 -0.43
CA LEU A 366 2.53 -6.95 -1.50
C LEU A 366 2.23 -5.50 -1.14
N PHE A 367 2.98 -4.58 -1.75
CA PHE A 367 2.68 -3.15 -1.81
C PHE A 367 1.72 -2.81 -2.95
N LYS A 368 1.16 -1.59 -2.91
CA LYS A 368 0.13 -1.15 -3.86
C LYS A 368 0.60 -1.11 -5.32
N ASP A 369 1.85 -0.73 -5.54
CA ASP A 369 2.49 -0.73 -6.85
C ASP A 369 2.75 -2.16 -7.36
N GLU A 370 3.21 -3.06 -6.50
CA GLU A 370 3.34 -4.49 -6.82
C GLU A 370 1.99 -5.11 -7.20
N VAL A 371 0.91 -4.76 -6.49
CA VAL A 371 -0.46 -5.21 -6.82
C VAL A 371 -0.91 -4.71 -8.18
N ARG A 372 -0.49 -3.52 -8.60
CA ARG A 372 -0.79 -3.01 -9.95
C ARG A 372 -0.06 -3.81 -11.01
N VAL A 373 1.24 -4.04 -10.83
CA VAL A 373 2.03 -4.90 -11.76
C VAL A 373 1.41 -6.29 -11.82
N LEU A 374 1.06 -6.88 -10.66
CA LEU A 374 0.38 -8.16 -10.57
C LEU A 374 -0.94 -8.18 -11.34
N GLY A 375 -1.74 -7.12 -11.25
CA GLY A 375 -2.99 -6.99 -12.00
C GLY A 375 -2.77 -7.01 -13.51
N THR A 376 -1.76 -6.30 -14.00
CA THR A 376 -1.38 -6.32 -15.42
C THR A 376 -0.93 -7.72 -15.85
N GLU A 377 -0.10 -8.40 -15.08
CA GLU A 377 0.34 -9.79 -15.37
C GLU A 377 -0.81 -10.80 -15.33
N LEU A 378 -1.82 -10.56 -14.49
CA LEU A 378 -3.04 -11.35 -14.46
C LEU A 378 -3.95 -11.12 -15.68
N GLY A 379 -3.63 -10.15 -16.54
CA GLY A 379 -4.42 -9.79 -17.72
C GLY A 379 -5.61 -8.89 -17.41
N ILE A 380 -5.61 -8.23 -16.24
CA ILE A 380 -6.66 -7.27 -15.88
C ILE A 380 -6.48 -6.02 -16.76
N PRO A 381 -7.55 -5.48 -17.37
CA PRO A 381 -7.46 -4.28 -18.18
C PRO A 381 -6.82 -3.11 -17.44
N ASP A 382 -5.96 -2.37 -18.14
CA ASP A 382 -5.24 -1.22 -17.59
C ASP A 382 -6.17 -0.17 -16.95
N GLU A 383 -7.37 -0.01 -17.50
CA GLU A 383 -8.40 0.91 -16.99
C GLU A 383 -8.87 0.56 -15.56
N ILE A 384 -8.73 -0.71 -15.14
CA ILE A 384 -9.05 -1.18 -13.79
C ILE A 384 -7.81 -1.14 -12.90
N VAL A 385 -6.66 -1.60 -13.41
CA VAL A 385 -5.40 -1.65 -12.65
C VAL A 385 -4.97 -0.26 -12.22
N TRP A 386 -5.04 0.69 -13.15
CA TRP A 386 -4.56 2.06 -12.97
C TRP A 386 -5.67 3.05 -12.65
N ARG A 387 -6.88 2.55 -12.34
CA ARG A 387 -7.98 3.41 -11.91
C ARG A 387 -7.57 4.24 -10.70
N GLN A 388 -8.02 5.48 -10.68
CA GLN A 388 -7.89 6.32 -9.49
C GLN A 388 -8.61 5.69 -8.29
N PRO A 389 -8.14 5.96 -7.05
CA PRO A 389 -8.86 5.59 -5.85
C PRO A 389 -10.30 6.13 -5.86
N PHE A 390 -11.24 5.31 -5.41
CA PHE A 390 -12.63 5.68 -5.23
C PHE A 390 -13.04 5.37 -3.78
N PRO A 391 -13.58 6.33 -3.03
CA PRO A 391 -13.90 6.13 -1.63
C PRO A 391 -15.01 5.08 -1.45
N GLY A 392 -14.98 4.32 -0.34
CA GLY A 392 -16.01 3.33 -0.03
C GLY A 392 -17.43 3.92 0.02
N PRO A 393 -17.64 5.09 0.66
CA PRO A 393 -18.90 5.83 0.59
C PRO A 393 -19.29 6.35 -0.81
N GLY A 394 -18.39 6.23 -1.78
CA GLY A 394 -18.56 6.67 -3.16
C GLY A 394 -18.95 8.14 -3.28
N LEU A 395 -19.98 8.41 -4.09
CA LEU A 395 -20.51 9.76 -4.29
C LEU A 395 -21.19 10.35 -3.03
N GLY A 396 -21.42 9.54 -1.98
CA GLY A 396 -22.07 10.02 -0.75
C GLY A 396 -21.29 11.08 0.02
N ILE A 397 -19.98 11.19 -0.21
CA ILE A 397 -19.10 12.24 0.33
C ILE A 397 -18.70 13.28 -0.73
N ARG A 398 -19.27 13.19 -1.94
CA ARG A 398 -19.08 14.16 -3.03
C ARG A 398 -20.32 14.98 -3.30
N VAL A 399 -21.39 14.72 -2.58
CA VAL A 399 -22.59 15.54 -2.50
C VAL A 399 -22.65 16.11 -1.09
N LEU A 400 -22.38 17.41 -0.95
CA LEU A 400 -22.43 18.06 0.36
C LEU A 400 -23.87 18.16 0.84
N GLY A 401 -24.05 17.91 2.14
CA GLY A 401 -25.38 17.85 2.75
C GLY A 401 -26.17 16.59 2.36
N GLU A 402 -27.49 16.73 2.23
CA GLU A 402 -28.40 15.62 1.94
C GLU A 402 -28.19 15.06 0.53
N ILE A 403 -28.11 13.73 0.44
CA ILE A 403 -27.99 12.98 -0.81
C ILE A 403 -29.39 12.71 -1.40
N THR A 404 -29.60 13.14 -2.65
CA THR A 404 -30.79 12.82 -3.45
C THR A 404 -30.38 12.22 -4.79
N GLU A 405 -31.29 11.51 -5.46
CA GLU A 405 -30.99 10.94 -6.77
C GLU A 405 -30.65 12.01 -7.81
N GLU A 406 -31.35 13.14 -7.79
CA GLU A 406 -31.07 14.31 -8.64
C GLU A 406 -29.64 14.82 -8.44
N LYS A 407 -29.23 15.02 -7.18
CA LYS A 407 -27.87 15.47 -6.85
C LYS A 407 -26.81 14.43 -7.26
N LEU A 408 -27.11 13.14 -7.10
CA LEU A 408 -26.22 12.06 -7.54
C LEU A 408 -26.08 12.03 -9.06
N GLU A 409 -27.17 12.24 -9.81
CA GLU A 409 -27.15 12.30 -11.28
C GLU A 409 -26.26 13.46 -11.77
N ILE A 410 -26.40 14.65 -11.19
CA ILE A 410 -25.53 15.82 -11.46
C ILE A 410 -24.05 15.45 -11.29
N VAL A 411 -23.69 14.81 -10.18
CA VAL A 411 -22.29 14.40 -9.92
C VAL A 411 -21.85 13.29 -10.87
N ARG A 412 -22.69 12.28 -11.15
CA ARG A 412 -22.34 11.18 -12.07
C ARG A 412 -22.06 11.67 -13.49
N GLU A 413 -22.88 12.57 -14.00
CA GLU A 413 -22.73 13.12 -15.35
C GLU A 413 -21.53 14.06 -15.44
N SER A 414 -21.38 14.99 -14.48
CA SER A 414 -20.24 15.91 -14.47
C SER A 414 -18.89 15.19 -14.24
N ASP A 415 -18.84 14.17 -13.37
CA ASP A 415 -17.65 13.35 -13.15
C ASP A 415 -17.28 12.55 -14.41
N ALA A 416 -18.28 12.05 -15.16
CA ALA A 416 -18.03 11.34 -16.41
C ALA A 416 -17.36 12.23 -17.46
N ILE A 417 -17.85 13.47 -17.64
CA ILE A 417 -17.25 14.46 -18.55
C ILE A 417 -15.82 14.80 -18.13
N LEU A 418 -15.60 15.09 -16.84
CA LEU A 418 -14.26 15.36 -16.31
C LEU A 418 -13.29 14.21 -16.62
N ARG A 419 -13.71 12.96 -16.36
CA ARG A 419 -12.86 11.79 -16.61
C ARG A 419 -12.56 11.57 -18.08
N GLU A 420 -13.53 11.79 -18.96
CA GLU A 420 -13.34 11.70 -20.39
C GLU A 420 -12.30 12.72 -20.88
N GLU A 421 -12.44 13.99 -20.50
CA GLU A 421 -11.53 15.05 -20.96
C GLU A 421 -10.12 14.93 -20.40
N VAL A 422 -9.97 14.51 -19.13
CA VAL A 422 -8.65 14.23 -18.53
C VAL A 422 -7.94 13.10 -19.28
N LYS A 423 -8.67 12.04 -19.66
CA LYS A 423 -8.13 10.93 -20.46
C LYS A 423 -7.75 11.38 -21.87
N LEU A 424 -8.61 12.17 -22.54
CA LEU A 424 -8.33 12.71 -23.88
C LEU A 424 -7.11 13.64 -23.90
N ALA A 425 -6.84 14.33 -22.79
CA ALA A 425 -5.65 15.15 -22.60
C ALA A 425 -4.39 14.34 -22.23
N GLY A 426 -4.51 13.02 -21.98
CA GLY A 426 -3.39 12.16 -21.57
C GLY A 426 -2.91 12.40 -20.13
N LEU A 427 -3.74 13.02 -19.29
CA LEU A 427 -3.39 13.41 -17.92
C LEU A 427 -3.79 12.37 -16.87
N ASP A 428 -4.44 11.27 -17.27
CA ASP A 428 -5.01 10.25 -16.39
C ASP A 428 -3.96 9.44 -15.61
N ARG A 429 -2.71 9.44 -16.07
CA ARG A 429 -1.57 8.84 -15.35
C ARG A 429 -0.80 9.84 -14.49
N ASP A 430 -0.86 11.12 -14.81
CA ASP A 430 -0.15 12.19 -14.11
C ASP A 430 -0.89 12.65 -12.86
N ILE A 431 -2.22 12.66 -12.92
CA ILE A 431 -3.09 13.08 -11.83
C ILE A 431 -3.46 11.86 -10.99
N TRP A 432 -3.18 11.92 -9.68
CA TRP A 432 -3.39 10.80 -8.76
C TRP A 432 -4.88 10.52 -8.50
N GLN A 433 -5.67 11.59 -8.31
CA GLN A 433 -7.11 11.49 -8.14
C GLN A 433 -7.78 12.80 -8.60
N TYR A 434 -8.90 12.68 -9.31
CA TYR A 434 -9.71 13.79 -9.79
C TYR A 434 -11.20 13.41 -9.84
N PHE A 435 -12.07 14.35 -9.48
CA PHE A 435 -13.51 14.13 -9.39
C PHE A 435 -14.28 15.45 -9.35
N THR A 436 -15.59 15.35 -9.58
CA THR A 436 -16.52 16.45 -9.31
C THR A 436 -17.18 16.31 -7.94
N VAL A 437 -17.49 17.44 -7.32
CA VAL A 437 -18.14 17.57 -6.02
C VAL A 437 -19.26 18.61 -6.12
N LEU A 438 -20.42 18.34 -5.52
CA LEU A 438 -21.56 19.23 -5.48
C LEU A 438 -21.63 19.94 -4.12
N PRO A 439 -21.27 21.22 -4.01
CA PRO A 439 -21.21 21.94 -2.74
C PRO A 439 -22.57 22.37 -2.18
N ASP A 440 -23.66 22.07 -2.90
CA ASP A 440 -25.02 22.55 -2.63
C ASP A 440 -25.16 24.09 -2.65
N ILE A 441 -24.31 24.77 -3.43
CA ILE A 441 -24.39 26.21 -3.66
C ILE A 441 -25.13 26.50 -4.95
N ARG A 442 -26.13 27.38 -4.90
CA ARG A 442 -26.83 27.88 -6.08
C ARG A 442 -26.30 29.21 -6.57
N SER A 443 -26.30 29.38 -7.88
CA SER A 443 -25.67 30.50 -8.59
C SER A 443 -26.62 31.05 -9.65
N VAL A 444 -26.55 32.36 -9.89
CA VAL A 444 -27.22 32.98 -11.04
C VAL A 444 -26.40 32.77 -12.31
N GLY A 445 -27.08 32.47 -13.40
CA GLY A 445 -26.49 32.31 -14.73
C GLY A 445 -27.39 32.89 -15.82
N VAL A 446 -26.87 32.94 -17.04
CA VAL A 446 -27.63 33.21 -18.25
C VAL A 446 -27.34 32.08 -19.22
N MET A 447 -28.34 31.26 -19.53
CA MET A 447 -28.24 30.13 -20.45
C MET A 447 -29.39 30.21 -21.45
N GLY A 448 -29.08 30.20 -22.74
CA GLY A 448 -30.09 30.32 -23.81
C GLY A 448 -30.97 31.58 -23.72
N ASP A 449 -30.35 32.74 -23.45
CA ASP A 449 -31.01 34.05 -23.23
C ASP A 449 -31.97 34.14 -22.02
N ALA A 450 -32.08 33.07 -21.22
CA ALA A 450 -32.88 33.04 -20.00
C ALA A 450 -32.00 33.09 -18.73
N ARG A 451 -32.50 33.76 -17.69
CA ARG A 451 -31.86 33.76 -16.37
C ARG A 451 -32.07 32.40 -15.70
N THR A 452 -30.99 31.81 -15.20
CA THR A 452 -31.01 30.52 -14.49
C THR A 452 -30.59 30.69 -13.03
N TYR A 453 -31.03 29.77 -12.18
CA TYR A 453 -30.61 29.67 -10.77
C TYR A 453 -30.39 28.21 -10.39
N ASP A 454 -29.20 27.74 -10.73
CA ASP A 454 -28.81 26.32 -10.72
C ASP A 454 -27.54 26.10 -9.88
N TYR A 455 -27.08 24.87 -9.80
CA TYR A 455 -25.96 24.49 -8.95
C TYR A 455 -24.60 24.94 -9.51
N THR A 456 -23.69 25.20 -8.58
CA THR A 456 -22.25 25.25 -8.84
C THR A 456 -21.66 23.86 -8.60
N ILE A 457 -20.83 23.37 -9.52
CA ILE A 457 -20.04 22.15 -9.32
C ILE A 457 -18.57 22.48 -9.09
N GLY A 458 -17.94 21.81 -8.15
CA GLY A 458 -16.51 21.87 -7.91
C GLY A 458 -15.78 20.76 -8.66
N ILE A 459 -14.63 21.08 -9.23
CA ILE A 459 -13.65 20.12 -9.72
C ILE A 459 -12.51 20.05 -8.69
N ARG A 460 -12.16 18.84 -8.30
CA ARG A 460 -11.00 18.56 -7.45
C ARG A 460 -10.06 17.66 -8.22
N ALA A 461 -8.78 18.00 -8.28
CA ALA A 461 -7.74 17.13 -8.83
C ALA A 461 -6.42 17.35 -8.08
N VAL A 462 -5.74 16.24 -7.75
CA VAL A 462 -4.52 16.27 -6.92
C VAL A 462 -3.43 15.36 -7.46
N THR A 463 -2.18 15.73 -7.20
CA THR A 463 -1.00 14.89 -7.39
C THR A 463 -0.49 14.45 -6.02
N SER A 464 -0.24 13.16 -5.84
CA SER A 464 0.25 12.58 -4.59
C SER A 464 0.99 11.27 -4.84
N ILE A 465 1.82 10.86 -3.88
CA ILE A 465 2.48 9.55 -3.87
C ILE A 465 1.65 8.55 -3.07
N ASP A 466 1.17 8.94 -1.88
CA ASP A 466 0.54 8.06 -0.89
C ASP A 466 -0.77 8.59 -0.29
N GLY A 467 -1.23 9.78 -0.72
CA GLY A 467 -2.42 10.44 -0.21
C GLY A 467 -2.26 11.09 1.18
N MET A 468 -1.11 11.00 1.84
CA MET A 468 -0.85 11.67 3.14
C MET A 468 -0.61 13.16 2.95
N THR A 469 0.17 13.53 1.95
CA THR A 469 0.31 14.91 1.47
C THR A 469 -0.04 14.96 -0.02
N SER A 470 -0.63 16.07 -0.47
CA SER A 470 -0.96 16.22 -1.88
C SER A 470 -0.97 17.68 -2.29
N ASP A 471 -0.61 17.93 -3.53
CA ASP A 471 -0.76 19.23 -4.14
C ASP A 471 -1.88 19.22 -5.17
N TRP A 472 -2.47 20.37 -5.48
CA TRP A 472 -3.52 20.45 -6.50
C TRP A 472 -2.90 20.28 -7.89
N ALA A 473 -3.59 19.61 -8.80
CA ALA A 473 -3.06 19.31 -10.14
C ALA A 473 -3.10 20.56 -11.03
N ARG A 474 -2.03 20.85 -11.78
CA ARG A 474 -1.99 22.01 -12.69
C ARG A 474 -2.55 21.60 -14.04
N ILE A 475 -3.85 21.33 -14.10
CA ILE A 475 -4.53 20.99 -15.36
C ILE A 475 -4.41 22.22 -16.29
N PRO A 476 -3.99 22.03 -17.57
CA PRO A 476 -3.91 23.12 -18.54
C PRO A 476 -5.24 23.89 -18.64
N TRP A 477 -5.15 25.21 -18.75
CA TRP A 477 -6.34 26.09 -18.72
C TRP A 477 -7.32 25.81 -19.86
N ASP A 478 -6.82 25.43 -21.03
CA ASP A 478 -7.62 25.03 -22.20
C ASP A 478 -8.40 23.73 -21.95
N VAL A 479 -7.79 22.77 -21.24
CA VAL A 479 -8.47 21.53 -20.83
C VAL A 479 -9.56 21.86 -19.79
N LEU A 480 -9.26 22.72 -18.80
CA LEU A 480 -10.25 23.19 -17.82
C LEU A 480 -11.42 23.95 -18.47
N GLU A 481 -11.15 24.80 -19.45
CA GLU A 481 -12.17 25.53 -20.21
C GLU A 481 -13.09 24.57 -20.96
N LYS A 482 -12.52 23.54 -21.61
CA LYS A 482 -13.29 22.52 -22.31
C LYS A 482 -14.18 21.71 -21.35
N ILE A 483 -13.63 21.27 -20.22
CA ILE A 483 -14.39 20.58 -19.16
C ILE A 483 -15.54 21.46 -18.68
N SER A 484 -15.25 22.72 -18.33
CA SER A 484 -16.24 23.68 -17.82
C SER A 484 -17.39 23.89 -18.82
N THR A 485 -17.03 24.10 -20.09
CA THR A 485 -17.99 24.30 -21.18
C THR A 485 -18.89 23.10 -21.38
N ARG A 486 -18.32 21.88 -21.42
CA ARG A 486 -19.09 20.65 -21.57
C ARG A 486 -20.02 20.42 -20.39
N ILE A 487 -19.53 20.57 -19.16
CA ILE A 487 -20.33 20.39 -17.95
C ILE A 487 -21.55 21.32 -17.95
N VAL A 488 -21.38 22.62 -18.25
CA VAL A 488 -22.50 23.59 -18.25
C VAL A 488 -23.50 23.32 -19.38
N ASN A 489 -23.04 22.83 -20.54
CA ASN A 489 -23.91 22.61 -21.70
C ASN A 489 -24.61 21.24 -21.71
N GLU A 490 -23.98 20.21 -21.15
CA GLU A 490 -24.43 18.81 -21.24
C GLU A 490 -25.12 18.33 -19.96
N VAL A 491 -24.81 18.91 -18.79
CA VAL A 491 -25.35 18.48 -17.49
C VAL A 491 -26.44 19.44 -17.03
N ASN A 492 -27.66 18.91 -16.89
CA ASN A 492 -28.78 19.68 -16.35
C ASN A 492 -28.48 20.19 -14.94
N HIS A 493 -29.03 21.35 -14.61
CA HIS A 493 -28.94 21.98 -13.28
C HIS A 493 -27.53 22.41 -12.84
N ILE A 494 -26.59 22.58 -13.78
CA ILE A 494 -25.29 23.22 -13.52
C ILE A 494 -25.18 24.48 -14.37
N ASN A 495 -24.80 25.60 -13.74
CA ASN A 495 -24.51 26.85 -14.47
C ASN A 495 -23.18 27.50 -14.10
N ARG A 496 -22.40 26.84 -13.24
CA ARG A 496 -21.10 27.34 -12.78
C ARG A 496 -20.20 26.20 -12.40
N VAL A 497 -18.93 26.32 -12.77
CA VAL A 497 -17.86 25.37 -12.46
C VAL A 497 -16.76 26.11 -11.71
N VAL A 498 -16.22 25.51 -10.65
CA VAL A 498 -15.07 26.03 -9.89
C VAL A 498 -13.99 24.96 -9.78
N TYR A 499 -12.74 25.36 -9.56
CA TYR A 499 -11.60 24.45 -9.40
C TYR A 499 -10.93 24.64 -8.05
N ASP A 500 -10.73 23.55 -7.31
CA ASP A 500 -10.11 23.58 -5.99
C ASP A 500 -8.59 23.56 -6.07
N ILE A 501 -8.00 24.71 -5.77
CA ILE A 501 -6.54 24.96 -5.77
C ILE A 501 -5.92 24.86 -4.36
N THR A 502 -6.57 24.15 -3.43
CA THR A 502 -6.09 24.01 -2.05
C THR A 502 -5.28 22.73 -1.85
N SER A 503 -4.05 22.84 -1.38
CA SER A 503 -3.20 21.67 -1.09
C SER A 503 -3.62 20.95 0.21
N LYS A 504 -3.12 19.72 0.40
CA LYS A 504 -3.18 18.97 1.65
C LYS A 504 -1.77 18.91 2.26
N PRO A 505 -1.52 19.57 3.41
CA PRO A 505 -2.38 20.51 4.16
C PRO A 505 -2.56 21.90 3.46
N PRO A 506 -3.53 22.75 3.86
CA PRO A 506 -4.41 22.65 5.05
C PRO A 506 -5.73 21.91 4.84
N ALA A 507 -6.13 21.61 3.60
CA ALA A 507 -7.38 20.90 3.32
C ALA A 507 -7.18 19.37 3.24
N THR A 508 -8.27 18.64 3.07
CA THR A 508 -8.27 17.22 2.68
C THR A 508 -8.39 17.07 1.16
N ILE A 509 -8.29 15.83 0.65
CA ILE A 509 -8.49 15.57 -0.79
C ILE A 509 -9.99 15.62 -1.11
N GLU A 510 -10.79 14.78 -0.44
CA GLU A 510 -12.26 14.82 -0.48
C GLU A 510 -12.78 16.00 0.35
N TRP A 511 -13.97 16.51 0.02
CA TRP A 511 -14.58 17.67 0.68
C TRP A 511 -15.37 17.31 1.95
N GLU A 512 -15.69 16.03 2.14
CA GLU A 512 -16.35 15.43 3.31
C GLU A 512 -15.76 14.05 3.60
#